data_AF-A0AAX2R6L0-F1
#
_entry.id   AF-A0AAX2R6L0-F1
#
_cell.length_a   1.000
_cell.length_b   1.000
_cell.length_c   1.000
_cell.angle_alpha   90.00
_cell.angle_beta   90.00
_cell.angle_gamma   90.00
#
_symmetry.space_group_name_H-M   'P 1'
#
loop_
_entity.id
_entity.type
_entity.pdbx_description
1 polymer ?
#
loop_
_entity_poly.entity_id
_entity_poly.type
_entity_poly.pdbx_seq_one_letter_code
_entity_poly.pdbx_strand_id
1 'polypeptide(L)'
;MCKSEIFAKIINIVSKETEVSVDQILSSDKNMETVDARYLLVFFLFESGMYPSQIAAHIHKTKRAVNYMISNFHERMESGKMMRIYWDDIKNLLGNN
;
A
#
# COMPACT_ATOMS: atom_id res chain seq x y z
N MET A 1 11.43 -14.99 -1.71
CA MET A 1 11.65 -13.78 -0.90
C MET A 1 11.10 -14.00 0.49
N CYS A 2 11.83 -13.58 1.52
CA CYS A 2 11.32 -13.51 2.89
C CYS A 2 10.30 -12.37 3.03
N LYS A 3 9.39 -12.44 4.02
CA LYS A 3 8.31 -11.46 4.21
C LYS A 3 8.83 -10.02 4.37
N SER A 4 9.95 -9.84 5.06
CA SER A 4 10.59 -8.53 5.22
C SER A 4 11.11 -7.97 3.89
N GLU A 5 11.57 -8.82 2.97
CA GLU A 5 12.02 -8.40 1.65
C GLU A 5 10.83 -7.99 0.77
N ILE A 6 9.70 -8.73 0.86
CA ILE A 6 8.45 -8.37 0.18
C ILE A 6 7.98 -6.99 0.65
N PHE A 7 7.97 -6.78 1.97
CA PHE A 7 7.60 -5.50 2.55
C PHE A 7 8.53 -4.37 2.07
N ALA A 8 9.84 -4.55 2.20
CA ALA A 8 10.83 -3.54 1.79
C ALA A 8 10.75 -3.22 0.29
N LYS A 9 10.55 -4.23 -0.57
CA LYS A 9 10.39 -4.01 -2.01
C LYS A 9 9.15 -3.17 -2.30
N ILE A 10 7.99 -3.57 -1.77
CA ILE A 10 6.72 -2.93 -2.10
C ILE A 10 6.65 -1.51 -1.53
N ILE A 11 7.09 -1.28 -0.29
CA ILE A 11 7.05 0.06 0.31
C ILE A 11 7.94 1.06 -0.43
N ASN A 12 9.10 0.62 -0.92
CA ASN A 12 9.98 1.48 -1.71
C ASN A 12 9.38 1.80 -3.09
N ILE A 13 8.74 0.83 -3.75
CA ILE A 13 8.03 1.08 -5.01
C ILE A 13 6.88 2.06 -4.79
N VAL A 14 6.01 1.80 -3.81
CA VAL A 14 4.89 2.69 -3.49
C VAL A 14 5.38 4.10 -3.17
N SER A 15 6.42 4.23 -2.35
CA SER A 15 6.99 5.53 -1.99
C SER A 15 7.49 6.30 -3.21
N LYS A 16 8.19 5.61 -4.12
CA LYS A 16 8.70 6.22 -5.35
C LYS A 16 7.57 6.65 -6.29
N GLU A 17 6.62 5.76 -6.58
CA GLU A 17 5.58 6.02 -7.58
C GLU A 17 4.54 7.04 -7.12
N THR A 18 4.30 7.14 -5.80
CA THR A 18 3.35 8.11 -5.23
C THR A 18 3.99 9.42 -4.81
N GLU A 19 5.32 9.52 -4.88
CA GLU A 19 6.11 10.64 -4.34
C GLU A 19 5.88 10.92 -2.83
N VAL A 20 5.32 9.95 -2.10
CA VAL A 20 5.13 10.03 -0.64
C VAL A 20 6.27 9.30 0.05
N SER A 21 6.92 9.95 1.02
CA SER A 21 8.01 9.32 1.77
C SER A 21 7.56 8.08 2.55
N VAL A 22 8.44 7.10 2.71
CA VAL A 22 8.20 5.90 3.54
C VAL A 22 7.72 6.29 4.94
N ASP A 23 8.34 7.30 5.55
CA ASP A 23 7.97 7.79 6.89
C ASP A 23 6.53 8.33 6.91
N GLN A 24 6.10 9.08 5.89
CA GLN A 24 4.72 9.55 5.78
C GLN A 24 3.74 8.39 5.60
N ILE A 25 4.05 7.42 4.73
CA ILE A 25 3.21 6.23 4.52
C ILE A 25 2.97 5.48 5.84
N LEU A 26 4.02 5.32 6.65
CA LEU A 26 3.95 4.62 7.94
C LEU A 26 3.38 5.50 9.08
N SER A 27 3.32 6.82 8.90
CA SER A 27 2.82 7.76 9.90
C SER A 27 1.31 7.65 10.16
N SER A 28 0.81 8.48 11.08
CA SER A 28 -0.62 8.72 11.28
C SER A 28 -1.21 9.83 10.42
N ASP A 29 -0.43 10.43 9.51
CA ASP A 29 -0.91 11.49 8.62
C ASP A 29 -2.05 10.98 7.74
N LYS A 30 -3.07 11.84 7.62
CA LYS A 30 -4.35 11.61 6.95
C LYS A 30 -4.55 12.48 5.72
N ASN A 31 -3.52 13.20 5.27
CA ASN A 31 -3.57 13.86 3.97
C ASN A 31 -3.89 12.83 2.86
N MET A 32 -4.55 13.28 1.80
CA MET A 32 -5.13 12.39 0.80
C MET A 32 -4.09 11.48 0.15
N GLU A 33 -2.98 12.04 -0.31
CA GLU A 33 -1.87 11.33 -0.97
C GLU A 33 -1.24 10.27 -0.06
N THR A 34 -1.02 10.60 1.21
CA THR A 34 -0.47 9.67 2.19
C THR A 34 -1.42 8.52 2.49
N VAL A 35 -2.73 8.80 2.55
CA VAL A 35 -3.72 7.73 2.73
C VAL A 35 -3.79 6.86 1.48
N ASP A 36 -3.78 7.44 0.28
CA ASP A 36 -3.78 6.71 -1.00
C ASP A 36 -2.56 5.80 -1.13
N ALA A 37 -1.36 6.32 -0.88
CA ALA A 37 -0.12 5.54 -0.84
C ALA A 37 -0.20 4.38 0.17
N ARG A 38 -0.78 4.62 1.35
CA ARG A 38 -0.97 3.57 2.35
C ARG A 38 -1.98 2.49 1.90
N TYR A 39 -3.04 2.87 1.21
CA TYR A 39 -3.98 1.90 0.63
C TYR A 39 -3.29 1.04 -0.44
N LEU A 40 -2.49 1.64 -1.33
CA LEU A 40 -1.70 0.92 -2.32
C LEU A 40 -0.73 -0.06 -1.67
N LEU A 41 0.02 0.38 -0.65
CA LEU A 41 0.92 -0.49 0.11
C LEU A 41 0.18 -1.69 0.70
N VAL A 42 -0.93 -1.46 1.40
CA VAL A 42 -1.70 -2.54 2.03
C VAL A 42 -2.24 -3.52 1.00
N PHE A 43 -2.78 -3.02 -0.11
CA PHE A 43 -3.33 -3.86 -1.18
C PHE A 43 -2.24 -4.75 -1.80
N PHE A 44 -1.12 -4.18 -2.23
CA PHE A 44 -0.07 -4.98 -2.88
C PHE A 44 0.62 -5.96 -1.92
N LEU A 45 0.75 -5.63 -0.63
CA LEU A 45 1.24 -6.60 0.36
C LEU A 45 0.28 -7.78 0.53
N PHE A 46 -1.03 -7.50 0.55
CA PHE A 46 -2.06 -8.53 0.65
C PHE A 46 -2.08 -9.44 -0.59
N GLU A 47 -2.06 -8.85 -1.79
CA GLU A 47 -1.98 -9.59 -3.06
C GLU A 47 -0.68 -10.41 -3.17
N SER A 48 0.40 -9.95 -2.53
CA SER A 48 1.67 -10.70 -2.43
C SER A 48 1.64 -11.82 -1.38
N GLY A 49 0.48 -12.09 -0.77
CA GLY A 49 0.26 -13.20 0.17
C GLY A 49 0.54 -12.88 1.64
N MET A 50 0.74 -11.61 2.02
CA MET A 50 0.90 -11.24 3.43
C MET A 50 -0.45 -11.17 4.15
N TYR A 51 -0.52 -11.79 5.34
CA TYR A 51 -1.75 -11.76 6.13
C TYR A 51 -1.99 -10.37 6.74
N PRO A 52 -3.26 -9.94 6.93
CA PRO A 52 -3.58 -8.64 7.51
C PRO A 52 -2.93 -8.36 8.88
N SER A 53 -2.72 -9.38 9.71
CA SER A 53 -2.01 -9.24 10.99
C SER A 53 -0.52 -8.93 10.83
N GLN A 54 0.13 -9.47 9.80
CA GLN A 54 1.53 -9.20 9.48
C GLN A 54 1.68 -7.79 8.93
N ILE A 55 0.82 -7.41 7.98
CA ILE A 55 0.78 -6.06 7.42
C ILE A 55 0.60 -5.04 8.55
N ALA A 56 -0.37 -5.26 9.44
CA ALA A 56 -0.64 -4.41 10.60
C ALA A 56 0.59 -4.15 11.46
N ALA A 57 1.39 -5.20 11.72
CA ALA A 57 2.64 -5.08 12.49
C ALA A 57 3.69 -4.24 11.76
N HIS A 58 3.82 -4.39 10.44
CA HIS A 58 4.78 -3.64 9.63
C HIS A 58 4.41 -2.16 9.47
N ILE A 59 3.11 -1.81 9.43
CA ILE A 59 2.66 -0.43 9.21
C ILE A 59 2.20 0.29 10.49
N HIS A 60 2.41 -0.33 11.65
CA HIS A 60 1.99 0.17 12.96
C HIS A 60 0.50 0.58 13.01
N LYS A 61 -0.38 -0.23 12.40
CA LYS A 61 -1.84 -0.05 12.43
C LYS A 61 -2.52 -1.27 13.05
N THR A 62 -3.80 -1.13 13.36
CA THR A 62 -4.59 -2.26 13.83
C THR A 62 -4.97 -3.19 12.66
N LYS A 63 -5.14 -4.49 12.93
CA LYS A 63 -5.68 -5.45 11.95
C LYS A 63 -7.04 -4.98 11.38
N ARG A 64 -7.85 -4.32 12.20
CA ARG A 64 -9.14 -3.74 11.77
C ARG A 64 -8.94 -2.66 10.70
N ALA A 65 -7.98 -1.75 10.90
CA ALA A 65 -7.66 -0.72 9.92
C ALA A 65 -7.15 -1.31 8.60
N VAL A 66 -6.29 -2.34 8.67
CA VAL A 66 -5.80 -3.05 7.48
C VAL A 66 -6.96 -3.71 6.72
N ASN A 67 -7.83 -4.45 7.42
CA ASN A 67 -9.00 -5.07 6.79
C ASN A 67 -9.92 -4.02 6.13
N TYR A 68 -10.13 -2.87 6.79
CA TYR A 68 -10.89 -1.78 6.21
C TYR A 68 -10.25 -1.26 4.91
N MET A 69 -8.92 -1.07 4.89
CA MET A 69 -8.22 -0.64 3.67
C MET A 69 -8.37 -1.65 2.53
N ILE A 70 -8.25 -2.95 2.82
CA ILE A 70 -8.44 -4.02 1.83
C ILE A 70 -9.87 -4.00 1.29
N SER A 71 -10.87 -4.00 2.16
CA SER A 71 -12.29 -4.06 1.75
C SER A 71 -12.77 -2.84 0.97
N ASN A 72 -12.17 -1.66 1.21
CA ASN A 72 -12.57 -0.40 0.55
C ASN A 72 -11.59 0.01 -0.56
N PHE A 73 -10.64 -0.86 -0.94
CA PHE A 73 -9.59 -0.50 -1.89
C PHE A 73 -10.16 -0.13 -3.27
N HIS A 74 -11.04 -0.96 -3.82
CA HIS A 74 -11.61 -0.74 -5.15
C HIS A 74 -12.49 0.51 -5.20
N GLU A 75 -13.34 0.73 -4.19
CA GLU A 75 -14.15 1.95 -4.09
C GLU A 75 -13.26 3.20 -4.09
N ARG A 76 -12.18 3.19 -3.30
CA ARG A 76 -11.24 4.30 -3.26
C ARG A 76 -10.51 4.50 -4.59
N MET A 77 -10.11 3.42 -5.25
CA MET A 77 -9.48 3.45 -6.58
C MET A 77 -10.41 4.01 -7.66
N GLU A 78 -11.71 3.74 -7.59
CA GLU A 78 -12.71 4.29 -8.52
C GLU A 78 -12.98 5.79 -8.28
N SER A 79 -12.87 6.24 -7.02
CA SER A 79 -13.14 7.63 -6.64
C SER A 79 -12.05 8.63 -7.06
N GLY A 80 -10.83 8.18 -7.40
CA GLY A 80 -9.68 9.05 -7.65
C GLY A 80 -8.83 8.63 -8.86
N LYS A 81 -8.72 9.52 -9.85
CA LYS A 81 -7.93 9.26 -11.08
C LYS A 81 -6.48 8.90 -10.80
N MET A 82 -5.82 9.60 -9.88
CA MET A 82 -4.40 9.36 -9.54
C MET A 82 -4.20 8.00 -8.87
N MET A 83 -5.12 7.58 -8.01
CA MET A 83 -5.07 6.28 -7.32
C MET A 83 -5.03 5.12 -8.33
N ARG A 84 -5.81 5.20 -9.42
CA ARG A 84 -5.79 4.21 -10.49
C ARG A 84 -4.46 4.22 -11.27
N ILE A 85 -3.94 5.41 -11.60
CA ILE A 85 -2.66 5.54 -12.31
C ILE A 85 -1.53 4.89 -11.50
N TYR A 86 -1.40 5.25 -10.21
CA TYR A 86 -0.40 4.64 -9.33
C TYR A 86 -0.57 3.13 -9.21
N TRP A 87 -1.81 2.64 -9.13
CA TRP A 87 -2.06 1.20 -9.10
C TRP A 87 -1.59 0.50 -10.38
N ASP A 88 -1.93 1.04 -11.55
CA ASP A 88 -1.52 0.47 -12.84
C ASP A 88 0.01 0.45 -12.96
N ASP A 89 0.69 1.54 -12.63
CA ASP A 89 2.14 1.66 -12.71
C ASP A 89 2.85 0.69 -11.74
N ILE A 90 2.42 0.65 -10.48
CA ILE A 90 2.98 -0.27 -9.47
C ILE A 90 2.74 -1.73 -9.86
N LYS A 91 1.53 -2.04 -10.35
CA LYS A 91 1.19 -3.40 -10.82
C LYS A 91 2.09 -3.83 -11.97
N ASN A 92 2.34 -2.95 -12.94
CA ASN A 92 3.24 -3.22 -14.05
C ASN A 92 4.68 -3.44 -13.57
N LEU A 93 5.17 -2.62 -12.62
CA LEU A 93 6.51 -2.79 -12.03
C LEU A 93 6.66 -4.10 -11.26
N LEU A 94 5.60 -4.57 -10.59
CA LEU A 94 5.62 -5.83 -9.85
C LEU A 94 5.48 -7.05 -10.74
N GLY A 95 4.75 -6.95 -11.87
CA GLY A 95 4.57 -8.05 -12.83
C GLY A 95 5.70 -8.20 -13.86
N ASN A 96 6.48 -7.14 -14.11
CA ASN A 96 7.62 -7.15 -15.03
C ASN A 96 8.95 -7.57 -14.37
N ASN A 97 8.91 -8.11 -13.15
CA ASN A 97 10.07 -8.59 -12.36
C ASN A 97 9.85 -10.04 -11.92
#